data_AF-Q11J02-F1
#
_entry.id   AF-Q11J02-F1
#
_cell.length_a   1.000
_cell.length_b   1.000
_cell.length_c   1.000
_cell.angle_alpha   90.00
_cell.angle_beta   90.00
_cell.angle_gamma   90.00
#
_symmetry.space_group_name_H-M   'P 1'
#
loop_
_entity.id
_entity.type
_entity.pdbx_description
1 polymer ?
#
loop_
_entity_poly.entity_id
_entity_poly.type
_entity_poly.pdbx_seq_one_letter_code
_entity_poly.pdbx_strand_id
1 'polypeptide(L)' 'MKLVYSGTRVPGLKKADDITIVNPVHFTGVKKEAKTVYLNGDYPNIKAAYEDVGVKVHSVSDLLPKAKQEG' A
#
# COMPACT_ATOMS: atom_id res chain seq x y z
N MET A 1 -9.89 -4.71 -4.23
CA MET A 1 -8.52 -5.00 -3.74
C MET A 1 -7.66 -3.75 -3.60
N LYS A 2 -7.10 -3.57 -2.40
CA LYS A 2 -6.08 -2.59 -1.98
C LYS A 2 -4.76 -3.33 -1.73
N LEU A 3 -3.65 -2.85 -2.29
CA LEU A 3 -2.32 -3.42 -2.07
C LEU A 3 -1.53 -2.55 -1.10
N VAL A 4 -0.79 -3.17 -0.19
CA VAL A 4 0.07 -2.46 0.77
C VAL A 4 1.49 -2.97 0.65
N TYR A 5 2.41 -2.13 0.19
CA TYR A 5 3.83 -2.45 0.17
C TYR A 5 4.50 -1.91 1.42
N SER A 6 5.11 -2.80 2.19
CA SER A 6 5.86 -2.40 3.38
C SER A 6 7.08 -3.28 3.59
N GLY A 7 8.26 -2.65 3.71
CA GLY A 7 9.51 -3.34 4.07
C GLY A 7 9.52 -3.84 5.51
N THR A 8 8.62 -3.31 6.35
CA THR A 8 8.43 -3.70 7.75
C THR A 8 6.99 -4.12 7.99
N ARG A 9 6.73 -4.93 9.03
CA ARG A 9 5.36 -5.27 9.41
C ARG A 9 4.62 -4.00 9.82
N VAL A 10 3.46 -3.71 9.23
CA VAL A 10 2.63 -2.54 9.60
C VAL A 10 1.64 -2.95 10.68
N PRO A 11 1.89 -2.63 11.97
CA PRO A 11 0.92 -2.89 13.04
C PRO A 11 -0.35 -2.04 12.82
N GLY A 12 -1.52 -2.59 13.15
CA GLY A 12 -2.81 -1.89 13.04
C GLY A 12 -3.52 -2.05 11.70
N LEU A 13 -2.87 -2.60 10.68
CA LEU A 13 -3.52 -2.93 9.41
C LEU A 13 -4.33 -4.23 9.56
N LYS A 14 -5.64 -4.12 9.88
CA LYS A 14 -6.52 -5.29 9.92
C LYS A 14 -6.58 -5.92 8.52
N LYS A 15 -6.46 -7.26 8.45
CA LYS A 15 -6.82 -8.05 7.26
C LYS A 15 -8.33 -7.93 7.02
N ALA A 16 -8.77 -6.80 6.47
CA ALA A 16 -10.08 -6.74 5.84
C ALA A 16 -10.01 -7.56 4.55
N ASP A 17 -11.13 -8.11 4.09
CA ASP A 17 -11.23 -9.02 2.94
C ASP A 17 -10.64 -8.47 1.62
N ASP A 18 -10.38 -7.16 1.55
CA ASP A 18 -9.86 -6.47 0.37
C ASP A 18 -8.40 -6.01 0.46
N ILE A 19 -7.67 -6.33 1.53
CA ILE A 19 -6.30 -5.83 1.74
C ILE A 19 -5.26 -6.94 1.57
N THR A 20 -4.35 -6.77 0.61
CA THR A 20 -3.20 -7.65 0.42
C THR A 20 -1.91 -6.89 0.75
N ILE A 21 -1.16 -7.41 1.72
CA ILE A 21 0.16 -6.87 2.09
C ILE A 21 1.22 -7.60 1.28
N VAL A 22 2.07 -6.85 0.60
CA VAL A 22 3.20 -7.32 -0.20
C VAL A 22 4.47 -6.70 0.36
N ASN A 23 5.56 -7.44 0.43
CA ASN A 23 6.85 -6.84 0.78
C ASN A 23 7.46 -6.24 -0.49
N PRO A 24 7.97 -4.99 -0.50
CA PRO A 24 8.64 -4.39 -1.66
C PRO A 24 9.80 -5.24 -2.19
N VAL A 25 10.50 -6.01 -1.35
CA VAL A 25 11.54 -6.96 -1.82
C VAL A 25 10.96 -8.13 -2.64
N HIS A 26 9.66 -8.39 -2.52
CA HIS A 26 8.92 -9.40 -3.29
C HIS A 26 8.02 -8.75 -4.36
N PHE A 27 8.29 -7.50 -4.74
CA PHE A 27 7.56 -6.84 -5.81
C PHE A 27 7.85 -7.53 -7.16
N THR A 28 6.84 -8.21 -7.70
CA THR A 28 6.92 -8.91 -9.00
C THR A 28 6.27 -8.14 -10.15
N GLY A 29 5.95 -6.86 -9.94
CA GLY A 29 5.30 -6.01 -10.95
C GLY A 29 3.84 -5.67 -10.65
N VAL A 30 3.18 -5.10 -11.66
CA VAL A 30 1.82 -4.56 -11.57
C VAL A 30 0.77 -5.67 -11.53
N LYS A 31 -0.15 -5.58 -10.58
CA LYS A 31 -1.40 -6.36 -10.59
C LYS A 31 -2.54 -5.53 -11.18
N LYS A 32 -3.04 -5.91 -12.36
CA LYS A 32 -4.10 -5.19 -13.10
C LYS A 32 -5.44 -5.09 -12.36
N GLU A 33 -5.68 -5.98 -11.41
CA GLU A 33 -6.86 -6.00 -10.53
C GLU A 33 -6.76 -5.00 -9.34
N ALA A 34 -5.59 -4.42 -9.10
CA ALA A 34 -5.39 -3.48 -8.02
C ALA A 34 -6.03 -2.13 -8.36
N LYS A 35 -6.99 -1.70 -7.56
CA LYS A 35 -7.62 -0.38 -7.71
C LYS A 35 -6.83 0.72 -6.96
N THR A 36 -6.05 0.32 -5.95
CA THR A 36 -5.35 1.25 -5.06
C THR A 36 -4.13 0.57 -4.44
N VAL A 37 -3.01 1.28 -4.38
CA VAL A 37 -1.75 0.85 -3.78
C VAL A 37 -1.34 1.80 -2.66
N TYR A 38 -0.81 1.28 -1.57
CA TYR A 38 -0.30 2.04 -0.43
C TYR A 38 1.15 1.66 -0.16
N LEU A 39 2.03 2.65 0.07
CA LEU A 39 3.48 2.42 0.25
C LEU A 39 3.97 2.87 1.63
N ASN A 40 4.89 2.09 2.20
CA ASN A 40 5.66 2.41 3.40
C ASN A 40 7.16 2.19 3.17
N GLY A 41 7.96 3.25 3.28
CA GLY A 41 9.43 3.21 3.23
C GLY A 41 10.09 3.18 1.84
N ASP A 42 9.65 2.32 0.92
CA ASP A 42 10.34 2.10 -0.37
C ASP A 42 9.45 2.41 -1.59
N TYR A 43 9.71 3.56 -2.23
CA TYR A 43 8.73 4.28 -3.06
C TYR A 43 8.95 4.24 -4.58
N PRO A 44 10.18 4.38 -5.14
CA PRO A 44 10.32 4.80 -6.54
C PRO A 44 9.91 3.72 -7.56
N ASN A 45 10.29 2.46 -7.37
CA ASN A 45 10.04 1.40 -8.36
C ASN A 45 8.55 1.00 -8.43
N ILE A 46 7.89 0.88 -7.27
CA ILE A 46 6.48 0.47 -7.21
C ILE A 46 5.58 1.63 -7.69
N LYS A 47 5.90 2.87 -7.30
CA LYS A 47 5.14 4.04 -7.72
C LYS A 47 5.13 4.17 -9.25
N ALA A 48 6.29 4.09 -9.89
CA ALA A 48 6.41 4.18 -11.34
C ALA A 48 5.59 3.09 -12.06
N ALA A 49 5.70 1.83 -11.62
CA ALA A 49 5.00 0.71 -12.25
C ALA A 49 3.46 0.85 -12.18
N TYR A 50 2.91 1.33 -11.06
CA TYR A 50 1.46 1.47 -10.90
C TYR A 50 0.90 2.78 -11.49
N GLU A 51 1.67 3.86 -11.49
CA GLU A 51 1.26 5.10 -12.16
C GLU A 51 1.16 4.94 -13.68
N ASP A 52 2.05 4.15 -14.29
CA ASP A 52 2.05 3.85 -15.73
C ASP A 52 0.74 3.20 -16.21
N VAL A 53 0.12 2.37 -15.37
CA VAL A 53 -1.16 1.70 -15.66
C VAL A 53 -2.38 2.41 -15.09
N GLY A 54 -2.22 3.64 -14.57
CA GLY A 54 -3.32 4.46 -14.05
C GLY A 54 -3.89 4.01 -12.70
N VAL A 55 -3.14 3.23 -11.92
CA VAL A 55 -3.55 2.80 -10.56
C VAL A 55 -3.12 3.85 -9.54
N LYS A 56 -4.04 4.25 -8.66
CA LYS A 56 -3.77 5.26 -7.63
C LYS A 56 -2.81 4.73 -6.56
N VAL A 57 -1.75 5.49 -6.30
CA VAL A 57 -0.75 5.22 -5.26
C VAL A 57 -0.93 6.22 -4.11
N HIS A 58 -0.96 5.71 -2.88
CA HIS A 58 -1.18 6.46 -1.65
C HIS A 58 -0.10 6.12 -0.60
N SER A 59 -0.04 6.91 0.47
CA SER A 59 0.82 6.61 1.61
C SER A 59 0.13 5.59 2.54
N VAL A 60 0.87 4.68 3.17
CA VAL A 60 0.26 3.78 4.17
C VAL A 60 -0.38 4.56 5.34
N SER A 61 0.08 5.78 5.61
CA SER A 61 -0.53 6.68 6.59
C SER A 61 -2.01 6.99 6.30
N ASP A 62 -2.48 6.86 5.05
CA ASP A 62 -3.90 7.00 4.69
C ASP A 62 -4.75 5.81 5.17
N LEU A 63 -4.14 4.64 5.42
CA LEU A 63 -4.82 3.44 5.94
C LEU A 63 -4.79 3.36 7.46
N LEU A 64 -3.76 3.92 8.08
CA LEU A 64 -3.69 3.96 9.53
C LEU A 64 -4.84 4.88 10.00
N PRO A 65 -5.66 4.44 10.97
CA PRO A 65 -6.62 5.35 11.56
C PRO A 65 -5.83 6.56 12.03
N LYS A 66 -6.16 7.76 11.52
CA LYS A 66 -5.70 9.00 12.13
C LYS A 66 -6.01 8.83 13.59
N ALA A 67 -4.99 8.68 14.43
CA ALA A 67 -5.18 8.68 15.86
C ALA A 67 -6.03 9.94 16.10
N LYS A 68 -7.28 9.76 16.54
CA LYS A 68 -8.02 10.89 17.05
C LYS A 68 -7.09 11.45 18.12
N GLN A 69 -6.50 12.61 17.85
CA GLN A 69 -6.07 13.49 18.93
C GLN A 69 -7.37 13.86 19.62
N GLU A 70 -7.80 13.02 20.57
CA GLU A 70 -8.71 13.45 21.61
C GLU A 70 -7.83 14.29 22.54
N GLY A 71 -7.85 15.60 22.29
CA GLY A 71 -7.39 16.64 23.20
C GLY A 71 -8.60 17.44 23.65
#